data_AF-A0A074MHK9-F1
#
_entry.id   AF-A0A074MHK9-F1
#
_cell.length_a   1.000
_cell.length_b   1.000
_cell.length_c   1.000
_cell.angle_alpha   90.00
_cell.angle_beta   90.00
_cell.angle_gamma   90.00
#
_symmetry.space_group_name_H-M   'P 1'
#
loop_
_entity.id
_entity.type
_entity.pdbx_description
1 polymer ?
#
loop_
_entity_poly.entity_id
_entity_poly.type
_entity_poly.pdbx_seq_one_letter_code
_entity_poly.pdbx_strand_id
1 'polypeptide(L)'
;MYETWVKSLIDILDEVAPVTLVRNRLEIPLGSVTGDNSVLIHSRLDLTDDDSPWCDLVVEQVEDRIEIGYMIHIPNLNKRTDEEIVANVKSVGGGAGTVMLLQPVGEVAQETYVIKGTLSAPLEHPTDNFNSATHDMAEALVRLMECGGYERNQSMETVDEATDDLVTWPQE
;
A
#
# COMPACT_ATOMS: atom_id res chain seq x y z
N MET A 1 -10.46 -0.35 -18.30
CA MET A 1 -9.51 0.77 -18.00
C MET A 1 -9.20 0.76 -16.52
N TYR A 2 -10.24 0.72 -15.67
CA TYR A 2 -10.15 0.37 -14.26
C TYR A 2 -9.28 -0.86 -13.98
N GLU A 3 -9.50 -1.98 -14.68
CA GLU A 3 -8.75 -3.23 -14.43
C GLU A 3 -7.27 -3.10 -14.75
N THR A 4 -6.93 -2.31 -15.77
CA THR A 4 -5.54 -2.02 -16.15
C THR A 4 -4.87 -1.17 -15.08
N TRP A 5 -5.58 -0.16 -14.57
CA TRP A 5 -5.10 0.70 -13.50
C TRP A 5 -4.83 -0.08 -12.21
N VAL A 6 -5.79 -0.91 -11.80
CA VAL A 6 -5.66 -1.80 -10.62
C VAL A 6 -4.48 -2.76 -10.80
N LYS A 7 -4.31 -3.32 -12.00
CA LYS A 7 -3.18 -4.20 -12.28
C LYS A 7 -1.84 -3.46 -12.14
N SER A 8 -1.70 -2.28 -12.73
CA SER A 8 -0.49 -1.46 -12.60
C SER A 8 -0.19 -1.11 -11.14
N LEU A 9 -1.22 -0.80 -10.35
CA LEU A 9 -1.04 -0.58 -8.92
C LEU A 9 -0.53 -1.83 -8.20
N ILE A 10 -1.09 -3.01 -8.49
CA ILE A 10 -0.64 -4.28 -7.90
C ILE A 10 0.80 -4.58 -8.30
N ASP A 11 1.16 -4.42 -9.58
CA ASP A 11 2.51 -4.69 -10.07
C ASP A 11 3.54 -3.80 -9.35
N ILE A 12 3.26 -2.50 -9.19
CA ILE A 12 4.14 -1.57 -8.45
C ILE A 12 4.17 -1.91 -6.97
N LEU A 13 3.01 -2.18 -6.36
CA LEU A 13 2.95 -2.57 -4.95
C LEU A 13 3.73 -3.87 -4.72
N ASP A 14 3.73 -4.84 -5.61
CA ASP A 14 4.47 -6.08 -5.41
C ASP A 14 6.00 -5.86 -5.41
N GLU A 15 6.47 -4.85 -6.14
CA GLU A 15 7.89 -4.43 -6.13
C GLU A 15 8.29 -3.72 -4.83
N VAL A 16 7.39 -2.90 -4.26
CA VAL A 16 7.71 -2.08 -3.08
C VAL A 16 7.18 -2.66 -1.77
N ALA A 17 6.02 -3.27 -1.71
CA ALA A 17 5.40 -3.84 -0.52
C ALA A 17 4.59 -5.09 -0.91
N PRO A 18 5.17 -6.29 -0.80
CA PRO A 18 4.62 -7.52 -1.37
C PRO A 18 3.11 -7.69 -1.17
N VAL A 19 2.40 -7.95 -2.26
CA VAL A 19 0.95 -8.12 -2.25
C VAL A 19 0.62 -9.56 -1.87
N THR A 20 -0.06 -9.74 -0.76
CA THR A 20 -0.33 -11.06 -0.17
C THR A 20 -1.72 -11.59 -0.50
N LEU A 21 -2.67 -10.69 -0.77
CA LEU A 21 -4.03 -11.07 -1.13
C LEU A 21 -4.64 -10.03 -2.07
N VAL A 22 -5.31 -10.52 -3.12
CA VAL A 22 -6.18 -9.70 -3.96
C VAL A 22 -7.55 -10.37 -4.06
N ARG A 23 -8.62 -9.63 -3.79
CA ARG A 23 -10.00 -10.12 -3.90
C ARG A 23 -10.87 -9.10 -4.61
N ASN A 24 -11.56 -9.55 -5.65
CA ASN A 24 -12.61 -8.74 -6.27
C ASN A 24 -13.93 -8.96 -5.53
N ARG A 25 -14.61 -7.86 -5.21
CA ARG A 25 -15.94 -7.86 -4.60
C ARG A 25 -16.90 -7.18 -5.56
N LEU A 26 -17.90 -7.95 -5.99
CA LEU A 26 -19.01 -7.45 -6.78
C LEU A 26 -20.23 -7.37 -5.87
N GLU A 27 -20.64 -6.16 -5.52
CA GLU A 27 -21.86 -5.93 -4.76
C GLU A 27 -23.01 -5.60 -5.72
N ILE A 28 -24.01 -6.47 -5.79
CA ILE A 28 -25.22 -6.20 -6.59
C ILE A 28 -26.37 -5.93 -5.62
N PRO A 29 -26.82 -4.67 -5.48
CA PRO A 29 -28.00 -4.35 -4.68
C PRO A 29 -29.22 -5.12 -5.19
N LEU A 30 -30.04 -5.63 -4.27
CA LEU A 30 -31.28 -6.32 -4.63
C LEU A 30 -32.18 -5.40 -5.46
N GLY A 31 -32.44 -5.78 -6.72
CA GLY A 31 -33.25 -5.00 -7.67
C GLY A 31 -32.45 -4.10 -8.61
N SER A 32 -31.12 -4.07 -8.52
CA SER A 32 -30.25 -3.39 -9.47
C SER A 32 -29.78 -4.32 -10.60
N VAL A 33 -29.59 -3.77 -11.79
CA VAL A 33 -28.96 -4.45 -12.94
C VAL A 33 -27.44 -4.23 -12.95
N THR A 34 -26.97 -3.20 -12.25
CA THR A 34 -25.55 -2.84 -12.11
C THR A 34 -25.08 -3.09 -10.68
N GLY A 35 -23.89 -3.65 -10.53
CA GLY A 35 -23.21 -3.81 -9.25
C GLY A 35 -22.00 -2.91 -9.14
N ASP A 36 -21.64 -2.55 -7.91
CA ASP A 36 -20.43 -1.81 -7.61
C ASP A 36 -19.27 -2.81 -7.53
N ASN A 37 -18.21 -2.56 -8.31
CA ASN A 37 -17.03 -3.41 -8.36
C ASN A 37 -15.92 -2.76 -7.53
N SER A 38 -15.48 -3.45 -6.49
CA SER A 38 -14.36 -3.05 -5.65
C SER A 38 -13.27 -4.12 -5.65
N VAL A 39 -12.02 -3.70 -5.50
CA VAL A 39 -10.87 -4.60 -5.37
C VAL A 39 -10.25 -4.39 -4.00
N LEU A 40 -10.17 -5.47 -3.23
CA LEU A 40 -9.51 -5.52 -1.94
C LEU A 40 -8.08 -6.02 -2.15
N ILE A 41 -7.10 -5.25 -1.69
CA ILE A 41 -5.68 -5.59 -1.77
C ILE A 41 -5.13 -5.60 -0.36
N HIS A 42 -4.49 -6.69 0.04
CA HIS A 42 -3.71 -6.77 1.27
C HIS A 42 -2.23 -6.78 0.88
N SER A 43 -1.45 -5.88 1.50
CA SER A 43 -0.02 -5.75 1.27
C SER A 43 0.69 -5.64 2.61
N ARG A 44 1.90 -6.20 2.70
CA ARG A 44 2.73 -6.18 3.91
C ARG A 44 4.14 -5.75 3.53
N LEU A 45 4.77 -4.93 4.36
CA LEU A 45 6.12 -4.43 4.10
C LEU A 45 7.17 -5.55 4.07
N ASP A 46 7.05 -6.55 4.95
CA ASP A 46 7.97 -7.67 5.04
C ASP A 46 7.22 -8.97 5.33
N LEU A 47 7.29 -9.94 4.43
CA LEU A 47 6.60 -11.23 4.60
C LEU A 47 7.27 -12.13 5.65
N THR A 48 8.52 -11.85 6.00
CA THR A 48 9.31 -12.66 6.94
C THR A 48 9.19 -12.18 8.38
N ASP A 49 8.75 -10.93 8.59
CA ASP A 49 8.48 -10.35 9.89
C ASP A 49 6.97 -10.20 10.13
N ASP A 50 6.47 -10.93 11.13
CA ASP A 50 5.06 -10.90 11.52
C ASP A 50 4.65 -9.59 12.19
N ASP A 51 5.62 -8.85 12.75
CA ASP A 51 5.40 -7.55 13.36
C ASP A 51 5.62 -6.40 12.34
N SER A 52 5.80 -6.71 11.06
CA SER A 52 5.92 -5.68 10.03
C SER A 52 4.61 -4.94 9.75
N PRO A 53 4.67 -3.64 9.41
CA PRO A 53 3.50 -2.90 9.00
C PRO A 53 2.82 -3.50 7.77
N TRP A 54 1.50 -3.41 7.75
CA TRP A 54 0.69 -3.93 6.66
C TRP A 54 -0.46 -2.98 6.34
N CYS A 55 -1.02 -3.10 5.14
CA CYS A 55 -2.13 -2.27 4.69
C CYS A 55 -3.21 -3.08 3.99
N ASP A 56 -4.46 -2.70 4.27
CA ASP A 56 -5.62 -3.09 3.48
C ASP A 56 -6.04 -1.90 2.61
N LEU A 57 -6.24 -2.17 1.33
CA LEU A 57 -6.71 -1.20 0.35
C LEU A 57 -8.06 -1.66 -0.20
N VAL A 58 -8.98 -0.72 -0.35
CA VAL A 58 -10.25 -0.88 -1.05
C VAL A 58 -10.19 0.08 -2.24
N VAL A 59 -10.06 -0.48 -3.44
CA VAL A 59 -10.02 0.29 -4.68
C VAL A 59 -11.40 0.25 -5.31
N GLU A 60 -11.93 1.42 -5.65
CA GLU A 60 -13.24 1.60 -6.24
C GLU A 60 -13.16 2.58 -7.42
N GLN A 61 -13.95 2.33 -8.45
CA GLN A 61 -14.17 3.32 -9.51
C GLN A 61 -15.40 4.17 -9.13
N VAL A 62 -15.20 5.47 -8.97
CA VAL A 62 -16.26 6.43 -8.75
C VAL A 62 -16.28 7.39 -9.94
N GLU A 63 -17.27 7.25 -10.81
CA GLU A 63 -17.40 8.07 -12.03
C GLU A 63 -16.13 8.02 -12.91
N ASP A 64 -15.41 9.14 -12.99
CA ASP A 64 -14.18 9.38 -13.75
C ASP A 64 -12.90 9.33 -12.89
N ARG A 65 -13.01 8.85 -11.65
CA ARG A 65 -11.88 8.73 -10.72
C ARG A 65 -11.79 7.34 -10.08
N ILE A 66 -10.58 7.01 -9.67
CA ILE A 66 -10.27 5.90 -8.76
C ILE A 66 -10.21 6.47 -7.34
N GLU A 67 -10.91 5.83 -6.42
CA GLU A 67 -10.79 6.08 -5.00
C GLU A 67 -10.18 4.86 -4.31
N ILE A 68 -9.15 5.08 -3.49
CA ILE A 68 -8.49 4.05 -2.68
C ILE A 68 -8.71 4.38 -1.22
N GLY A 69 -9.63 3.68 -0.58
CA GLY A 69 -9.70 3.65 0.88
C GLY A 69 -8.58 2.78 1.43
N TYR A 70 -7.74 3.32 2.31
CA TYR A 70 -6.64 2.56 2.90
C TYR A 70 -6.78 2.47 4.43
N MET A 71 -6.35 1.32 4.97
CA MET A 71 -6.21 1.08 6.39
C MET A 71 -4.84 0.46 6.65
N ILE A 72 -3.93 1.30 7.15
CA ILE A 72 -2.55 0.92 7.44
C ILE A 72 -2.44 0.58 8.92
N HIS A 73 -1.81 -0.55 9.21
CA HIS A 73 -1.61 -1.08 10.54
C HIS A 73 -0.11 -1.12 10.83
N ILE A 74 0.28 -0.43 11.89
CA ILE A 74 1.66 -0.31 12.35
C ILE A 74 1.73 -0.91 13.76
N PRO A 75 2.30 -2.11 13.91
CA PRO A 75 2.50 -2.71 15.24
C PRO A 75 3.33 -1.80 16.14
N ASN A 76 2.91 -1.64 17.40
CA ASN A 76 3.57 -0.80 18.40
C ASN A 76 4.78 -1.54 19.00
N LEU A 77 5.88 -1.60 18.25
CA LEU A 77 7.11 -2.30 18.65
C LEU A 77 8.05 -1.45 19.54
N ASN A 78 7.52 -0.50 20.33
CA ASN A 78 8.25 0.29 21.33
C ASN A 78 9.31 1.28 20.82
N LYS A 79 9.09 2.04 19.73
CA LYS A 79 10.13 3.02 19.29
C LYS A 79 9.70 4.46 18.95
N ARG A 80 8.41 4.81 18.96
CA ARG A 80 7.97 6.21 18.71
C ARG A 80 6.78 6.59 19.58
N THR A 81 6.75 7.86 19.99
CA THR A 81 5.64 8.46 20.72
C THR A 81 4.44 8.71 19.80
N ASP A 82 3.23 8.71 20.36
CA ASP A 82 1.99 9.03 19.63
C ASP A 82 2.11 10.35 18.85
N GLU A 83 2.76 11.36 19.45
CA GLU A 83 2.96 12.67 18.82
C GLU A 83 3.86 12.60 17.58
N GLU A 84 4.91 11.78 17.60
CA GLU A 84 5.82 11.60 16.47
C GLU A 84 5.13 10.88 15.30
N ILE A 85 4.31 9.87 15.59
CA ILE A 85 3.56 9.14 14.57
C ILE A 85 2.54 10.07 13.93
N VAL A 86 1.78 10.84 14.73
CA VAL A 86 0.81 11.80 14.20
C VAL A 86 1.49 12.89 13.36
N ALA A 87 2.66 13.38 13.78
CA ALA A 87 3.43 14.37 13.03
C ALA A 87 3.91 13.81 11.68
N ASN A 88 4.45 12.58 11.65
CA ASN A 88 4.91 11.92 10.43
C ASN A 88 3.77 11.60 9.47
N VAL A 89 2.62 11.14 9.99
CA VAL A 89 1.44 10.90 9.15
C VAL A 89 0.92 12.19 8.54
N LYS A 90 0.96 13.31 9.27
CA LYS A 90 0.58 14.63 8.73
C LYS A 90 1.57 15.13 7.67
N SER A 91 2.86 14.87 7.83
CA SER A 91 3.88 15.30 6.86
C SER A 91 3.87 14.49 5.57
N VAL A 92 3.59 13.18 5.66
CA VAL A 92 3.52 12.28 4.49
C VAL A 92 2.16 12.34 3.80
N GLY A 93 1.08 12.31 4.59
CA GLY A 93 -0.26 12.04 4.06
C GLY A 93 -0.99 13.24 3.49
N GLY A 94 -0.57 14.49 3.78
CA GLY A 94 -1.21 15.74 3.30
C GLY A 94 -2.72 15.92 3.62
N GLY A 95 -3.38 14.87 4.15
CA GLY A 95 -4.82 14.68 4.18
C GLY A 95 -5.24 13.30 4.70
N ALA A 96 -4.38 12.59 5.46
CA ALA A 96 -4.78 11.36 6.15
C ALA A 96 -5.96 11.67 7.10
N GLY A 97 -7.13 11.09 6.80
CA GLY A 97 -8.40 11.50 7.40
C GLY A 97 -8.50 11.19 8.88
N THR A 98 -7.87 10.12 9.38
CA THR A 98 -7.87 9.78 10.81
C THR A 98 -6.70 8.85 11.19
N VAL A 99 -5.99 9.17 12.27
CA VAL A 99 -5.05 8.25 12.96
C VAL A 99 -5.70 7.80 14.26
N MET A 100 -5.76 6.50 14.50
CA MET A 100 -6.31 5.92 15.73
C MET A 100 -5.34 4.87 16.27
N LEU A 101 -5.03 4.92 17.56
CA LEU A 101 -4.36 3.80 18.23
C LEU A 101 -5.43 2.76 18.58
N LEU A 102 -5.29 1.54 18.04
CA LEU A 102 -6.11 0.41 18.46
C LEU A 102 -5.37 -0.33 19.57
N GLN A 103 -5.98 -0.29 20.75
CA GLN A 103 -5.56 -1.14 21.85
C GLN A 103 -6.18 -2.53 21.71
N PRO A 104 -5.39 -3.59 21.93
CA PRO A 104 -5.87 -4.96 21.87
C PRO A 104 -6.92 -5.20 22.95
N VAL A 105 -7.95 -5.97 22.62
CA VAL A 105 -8.91 -6.45 23.62
C VAL A 105 -8.49 -7.84 24.07
N GLY A 106 -7.90 -7.95 25.27
CA GLY A 106 -7.42 -9.21 25.86
C GLY A 106 -5.90 -9.30 25.95
N GLU A 107 -5.37 -10.48 26.31
CA GLU A 107 -3.94 -10.71 26.59
C GLU A 107 -3.09 -11.06 25.35
N VAL A 108 -3.69 -11.18 24.16
CA VAL A 108 -3.07 -11.89 23.01
C VAL A 108 -2.76 -10.98 21.80
N ALA A 109 -3.07 -9.69 21.83
CA ALA A 109 -2.76 -8.80 20.71
C ALA A 109 -1.81 -7.69 21.14
N GLN A 110 -0.95 -7.24 20.22
CA GLN A 110 -0.08 -6.08 20.40
C GLN A 110 -0.86 -4.80 20.07
N GLU A 111 -0.54 -3.69 20.75
CA GLU A 111 -1.05 -2.37 20.38
C GLU A 111 -0.67 -2.05 18.94
N THR A 112 -1.60 -1.51 18.15
CA THR A 112 -1.39 -1.24 16.73
C THR A 112 -1.92 0.13 16.39
N TYR A 113 -1.08 0.98 15.80
CA TYR A 113 -1.56 2.23 15.23
C TYR A 113 -2.26 1.94 13.91
N VAL A 114 -3.46 2.48 13.75
CA VAL A 114 -4.24 2.37 12.55
C VAL A 114 -4.41 3.74 11.90
N ILE A 115 -3.91 3.86 10.69
CA ILE A 115 -4.03 5.06 9.87
C ILE A 115 -5.08 4.78 8.81
N LYS A 116 -6.13 5.60 8.78
CA LYS A 116 -7.21 5.52 7.80
C LYS A 116 -7.25 6.77 6.96
N GLY A 117 -7.49 6.58 5.67
CA GLY A 117 -7.72 7.69 4.76
C GLY A 117 -8.18 7.21 3.40
N THR A 118 -8.26 8.16 2.48
CA THR A 118 -8.64 7.91 1.10
C THR A 118 -7.68 8.67 0.20
N LEU A 119 -7.16 8.00 -0.83
CA LEU A 119 -6.44 8.62 -1.93
C LEU A 119 -7.35 8.60 -3.16
N SER A 120 -7.27 9.63 -4.02
CA SER A 120 -8.03 9.67 -5.26
C SER A 120 -7.15 10.07 -6.44
N ALA A 121 -7.37 9.45 -7.59
CA ALA A 121 -6.71 9.76 -8.84
C ALA A 121 -7.72 9.76 -9.99
N PRO A 122 -7.55 10.61 -11.00
CA PRO A 122 -8.38 10.55 -12.20
C PRO A 122 -8.15 9.23 -12.95
N LEU A 123 -9.24 8.64 -13.47
CA LEU A 123 -9.23 7.41 -14.26
C LEU A 123 -8.74 7.65 -15.69
N GLU A 124 -8.94 8.87 -16.22
CA GLU A 124 -8.45 9.31 -17.52
C GLU A 124 -7.63 10.59 -17.31
N HIS A 125 -6.29 10.49 -17.38
CA HIS A 125 -5.46 11.70 -17.48
C HIS A 125 -5.14 11.96 -18.95
N PRO A 126 -5.50 13.12 -19.53
CA PRO A 126 -5.28 13.40 -20.96
C PRO A 126 -3.79 13.53 -21.35
N THR A 127 -2.88 13.56 -20.39
CA THR A 127 -1.45 13.82 -20.59
C THR A 127 -0.51 12.98 -19.72
N ASP A 128 -1.00 12.26 -18.71
CA ASP A 128 -0.15 11.48 -17.80
C ASP A 128 -0.20 10.00 -18.12
N ASN A 129 0.98 9.39 -18.09
CA ASN A 129 1.14 7.95 -18.11
C ASN A 129 0.53 7.39 -16.82
N PHE A 130 -0.45 6.48 -16.91
CA PHE A 130 -1.10 5.86 -15.74
C PHE A 130 -0.11 5.38 -14.67
N ASN A 131 1.08 4.95 -15.12
CA ASN A 131 2.19 4.52 -14.27
C ASN A 131 2.65 5.58 -13.26
N SER A 132 2.60 6.89 -13.59
CA SER A 132 3.07 7.94 -12.69
C SER A 132 2.15 8.07 -11.47
N ALA A 133 0.83 8.14 -11.70
CA ALA A 133 -0.15 8.27 -10.62
C ALA A 133 -0.19 7.03 -9.72
N THR A 134 -0.10 5.82 -10.31
CA THR A 134 -0.03 4.59 -9.53
C THR A 134 1.26 4.50 -8.71
N HIS A 135 2.38 5.01 -9.24
CA HIS A 135 3.66 5.04 -8.52
C HIS A 135 3.63 6.00 -7.34
N ASP A 136 3.18 7.24 -7.54
CA ASP A 136 3.07 8.25 -6.47
C ASP A 136 2.17 7.75 -5.33
N MET A 137 1.08 7.05 -5.67
CA MET A 137 0.18 6.45 -4.69
C MET A 137 0.82 5.28 -3.94
N ALA A 138 1.49 4.36 -4.62
CA ALA A 138 2.18 3.25 -3.99
C ALA A 138 3.29 3.76 -3.04
N GLU A 139 4.06 4.75 -3.48
CA GLU A 139 5.10 5.38 -2.67
C GLU A 139 4.52 6.08 -1.43
N ALA A 140 3.39 6.79 -1.57
CA ALA A 140 2.70 7.41 -0.43
C ALA A 140 2.22 6.35 0.58
N LEU A 141 1.64 5.23 0.11
CA LEU A 141 1.21 4.13 0.98
C LEU A 141 2.39 3.50 1.73
N VAL A 142 3.52 3.27 1.05
CA VAL A 142 4.74 2.75 1.67
C VAL A 142 5.28 3.69 2.73
N ARG A 143 5.41 4.99 2.42
CA ARG A 143 5.87 5.99 3.40
C ARG A 143 4.97 6.07 4.62
N LEU A 144 3.65 5.91 4.44
CA LEU A 144 2.71 5.84 5.55
C LEU A 144 2.91 4.58 6.40
N MET A 145 3.19 3.42 5.79
CA MET A 145 3.55 2.20 6.51
C MET A 145 4.86 2.35 7.31
N GLU A 146 5.82 3.10 6.79
CA GLU A 146 7.13 3.35 7.41
C GLU A 146 7.10 4.45 8.48
N CYS A 147 5.97 5.16 8.67
CA CYS A 147 5.83 6.22 9.68
C CYS A 147 6.09 5.73 11.12
N GLY A 148 5.89 4.43 11.38
CA GLY A 148 6.20 3.78 12.65
C GLY A 148 7.70 3.65 12.95
N GLY A 149 8.58 3.97 12.00
CA GLY A 149 10.02 3.74 12.13
C GLY A 149 10.41 2.28 11.88
N TYR A 150 9.58 1.54 11.14
CA TYR A 150 9.95 0.22 10.64
C TYR A 150 11.06 0.40 9.61
N GLU A 151 12.25 -0.09 9.95
CA GLU A 151 13.34 -0.23 8.99
C GLU A 151 13.17 -1.61 8.37
N ARG A 152 12.88 -1.65 7.06
CA ARG A 152 12.88 -2.92 6.34
C ARG A 152 14.24 -3.58 6.55
N ASN A 153 14.25 -4.85 6.92
CA ASN A 153 15.47 -5.63 6.84
C ASN A 153 15.90 -5.62 5.37
N GLN A 154 16.88 -4.79 5.06
CA GLN A 154 17.55 -4.76 3.77
C GLN A 154 18.37 -6.04 3.61
N SER A 155 17.70 -7.17 3.42
CA SER A 155 18.28 -8.36 2.78
C SER A 155 18.00 -8.38 1.27
N MET A 156 17.46 -7.27 0.72
CA MET A 156 17.26 -7.04 -0.71
C MET A 156 17.85 -5.72 -1.23
N GLU A 157 18.74 -5.05 -0.46
CA GLU A 157 19.63 -4.00 -0.96
C GLU A 157 21.09 -4.48 -0.90
N THR A 158 21.41 -5.50 -1.69
CA THR A 158 22.72 -5.76 -2.33
C THR A 158 22.58 -7.00 -3.21
N VAL A 159 21.78 -6.90 -4.26
CA VAL A 159 22.01 -7.71 -5.48
C VAL A 159 22.38 -6.77 -6.63
N ASP A 160 23.15 -5.72 -6.29
CA ASP A 160 23.85 -4.84 -7.23
C ASP A 160 25.38 -4.98 -7.10
N GLU A 161 25.84 -6.11 -6.53
CA GLU A 161 27.24 -6.56 -6.56
C GLU A 161 27.39 -7.94 -7.23
N ALA A 162 26.50 -8.27 -8.18
CA ALA A 162 26.59 -9.45 -9.04
C ALA A 162 26.79 -9.08 -10.54
N THR A 163 27.38 -7.92 -10.83
CA THR A 163 27.81 -7.54 -12.19
C THR A 163 29.13 -8.20 -12.62
N ASP A 164 29.66 -9.16 -11.87
CA ASP A 164 30.94 -9.83 -12.20
C ASP A 164 30.77 -11.19 -12.93
N ASP A 165 29.56 -11.54 -13.36
CA ASP A 165 29.32 -12.76 -14.17
C ASP A 165 28.72 -12.43 -15.55
N LEU A 166 29.27 -11.39 -16.18
CA LEU A 166 29.14 -11.19 -17.63
C LEU A 166 29.87 -12.33 -18.34
N VAL A 167 29.13 -13.38 -18.70
CA VAL A 167 29.57 -14.40 -19.66
C VAL A 167 29.85 -13.71 -21.00
N THR A 168 31.12 -13.40 -21.28
CA THR A 168 31.56 -12.95 -22.59
C THR A 168 31.54 -14.14 -23.56
N TRP A 169 30.58 -14.15 -24.48
CA TRP A 169 30.61 -15.04 -25.63
C TRP A 169 31.73 -14.60 -26.59
N PRO A 170 32.58 -15.52 -27.09
CA PRO A 170 33.62 -15.17 -28.04
C PRO A 170 32.98 -14.71 -29.35
N GLN A 171 33.39 -13.53 -29.83
CA GLN A 171 33.06 -13.09 -31.19
C GLN A 171 33.89 -13.91 -32.19
N GLU A 172 33.22 -14.49 -33.20
CA GLU A 172 33.86 -15.13 -34.37
C GLU A 172 34.64 -14.11 -35.22
#